data_AF-A0A7Y3CJL5-F1
#
_entry.id   AF-A0A7Y3CJL5-F1
#
_cell.length_a   1.000
_cell.length_b   1.000
_cell.length_c   1.000
_cell.angle_alpha   90.00
_cell.angle_beta   90.00
_cell.angle_gamma   90.00
#
_symmetry.space_group_name_H-M   'P 1'
#
loop_
_entity.id
_entity.type
_entity.pdbx_description
1 polymer ?
#
loop_
_entity_poly.entity_id
_entity_poly.type
_entity_poly.pdbx_seq_one_letter_code
_entity_poly.pdbx_strand_id
1 'polypeptide(L)'
;MASRAPTSTNKRVAATSTARRQLVYEVISGGSGLLLALFMWGHVVLVGSILTGERGFDWLATMLEDYYIAQPTVLVIFSLFLIHAAFAARKIPAQLRERKRILQLAKGLNRSGREKVATRTEYSPFRPHVESLLWIWQVRTGMVILVLGSFHLILLATDILTPLFGTGAGIDAATSVERVSAGLWLPYAVLLLCVEFHASIGLYRLAIKWGADLWMSRKTMHRVEQIIFWVVLGLGGVTLIVLAGWMDPPLAFLLDGAST
;
A
#
# COMPACT_ATOMS: atom_id res chain seq x y z
N MET A 1 -48.41 -0.78 25.27
CA MET A 1 -47.42 0.27 25.59
C MET A 1 -46.94 0.91 24.29
N ALA A 2 -47.39 2.13 23.99
CA ALA A 2 -46.98 2.85 22.78
C ALA A 2 -45.59 3.48 22.97
N SER A 3 -44.61 3.05 22.16
CA SER A 3 -43.27 3.65 22.09
C SER A 3 -43.38 5.12 21.66
N ARG A 4 -43.05 6.05 22.55
CA ARG A 4 -43.10 7.50 22.30
C ARG A 4 -42.07 7.86 21.23
N ALA A 5 -42.51 8.49 20.14
CA ALA A 5 -41.63 8.88 19.04
C ALA A 5 -40.50 9.82 19.54
N PRO A 6 -39.25 9.67 19.05
CA PRO A 6 -38.12 10.44 19.53
C PRO A 6 -38.28 11.94 19.23
N THR A 7 -38.04 12.77 20.24
CA THR A 7 -38.09 14.24 20.15
C THR A 7 -37.04 14.78 19.16
N SER A 8 -37.24 16.00 18.65
CA SER A 8 -36.31 16.64 17.70
C SER A 8 -34.90 16.77 18.28
N THR A 9 -34.78 17.00 19.59
CA THR A 9 -33.50 17.01 20.33
C THR A 9 -32.83 15.63 20.30
N ASN A 10 -33.57 14.55 20.57
CA ASN A 10 -33.04 13.19 20.49
C ASN A 10 -32.55 12.83 19.07
N LYS A 11 -33.25 13.29 18.03
CA LYS A 11 -32.82 13.11 16.64
C LYS A 11 -31.51 13.85 16.33
N ARG A 12 -31.35 15.10 16.81
CA ARG A 12 -30.12 15.88 16.61
C ARG A 12 -28.93 15.25 17.33
N VAL A 13 -29.09 14.85 18.59
CA VAL A 13 -28.02 14.19 19.37
C VAL A 13 -27.57 12.89 18.69
N ALA A 14 -28.51 12.06 18.23
CA ALA A 14 -28.22 10.82 17.51
C ALA A 14 -27.52 11.08 16.16
N ALA A 15 -27.89 12.14 15.45
CA ALA A 15 -27.24 12.54 14.21
C ALA A 15 -25.79 13.00 14.46
N THR A 16 -25.56 13.83 15.48
CA THR A 16 -24.22 14.30 15.88
C THR A 16 -23.32 13.14 16.31
N SER A 17 -23.82 12.20 17.11
CA SER A 17 -23.05 11.02 17.52
C SER A 17 -22.67 10.15 16.32
N THR A 18 -23.58 10.01 15.34
CA THR A 18 -23.33 9.25 14.11
C THR A 18 -22.27 9.94 13.25
N ALA A 19 -22.36 11.25 13.07
CA ALA A 19 -21.39 12.04 12.32
C ALA A 19 -19.99 11.96 12.95
N ARG A 20 -19.89 12.10 14.29
CA ARG A 20 -18.62 11.97 15.02
C ARG A 20 -18.00 10.59 14.83
N ARG A 21 -18.80 9.54 14.92
CA ARG A 21 -18.33 8.16 14.72
C ARG A 21 -17.84 7.94 13.29
N GLN A 22 -18.53 8.48 12.30
CA GLN A 22 -18.08 8.39 10.91
C GLN A 22 -16.76 9.13 10.68
N LEU A 23 -16.60 10.31 11.28
CA LEU A 23 -15.34 11.04 11.25
C LEU A 23 -14.19 10.22 11.85
N VAL A 24 -14.40 9.60 13.02
CA VAL A 24 -13.41 8.73 13.66
C VAL A 24 -13.01 7.58 12.73
N TYR A 25 -13.98 6.94 12.07
CA TYR A 25 -13.68 5.85 11.12
C TYR A 25 -12.88 6.33 9.91
N GLU A 26 -13.16 7.54 9.42
CA GLU A 26 -12.39 8.13 8.33
C GLU A 26 -10.96 8.51 8.76
N VAL A 27 -10.79 9.00 9.98
CA VAL A 27 -9.47 9.31 10.55
C VAL A 27 -8.66 8.03 10.76
N ILE A 28 -9.26 6.98 11.32
CA ILE A 28 -8.57 5.69 11.51
C ILE A 28 -8.18 5.11 10.16
N SER A 29 -9.11 5.03 9.21
CA SER A 29 -8.86 4.47 7.86
C SER A 29 -7.78 5.26 7.11
N GLY A 30 -7.83 6.59 7.16
CA GLY A 30 -6.86 7.47 6.49
C GLY A 30 -5.49 7.47 7.17
N GLY A 31 -5.48 7.56 8.50
CA GLY A 31 -4.26 7.58 9.30
C GLY A 31 -3.50 6.26 9.24
N SER A 32 -4.17 5.11 9.38
CA SER A 32 -3.51 3.81 9.22
C SER A 32 -2.98 3.61 7.81
N GLY A 33 -3.71 4.07 6.78
CA GLY A 33 -3.25 4.02 5.40
C GLY A 33 -2.00 4.87 5.15
N LEU A 34 -1.95 6.07 5.73
CA LEU A 34 -0.78 6.95 5.66
C LEU A 34 0.43 6.31 6.34
N LEU A 35 0.27 5.80 7.56
CA LEU A 35 1.36 5.14 8.30
C LEU A 35 1.90 3.92 7.54
N LEU A 36 1.03 3.09 6.97
CA LEU A 36 1.43 1.96 6.15
C LEU A 36 2.18 2.41 4.88
N ALA A 37 1.73 3.47 4.21
CA ALA A 37 2.41 3.98 3.02
C ALA A 37 3.81 4.52 3.34
N LEU A 38 3.96 5.26 4.45
CA LEU A 38 5.26 5.72 4.93
C LEU A 38 6.18 4.54 5.31
N PHE A 39 5.62 3.52 5.96
CA PHE A 39 6.34 2.28 6.20
C PHE A 39 6.78 1.61 4.91
N MET A 40 5.93 1.55 3.88
CA MET A 40 6.31 0.95 2.59
C MET A 40 7.46 1.68 1.91
N TRP A 41 7.55 3.01 2.01
CA TRP A 41 8.72 3.75 1.52
C TRP A 41 9.98 3.39 2.28
N GLY A 42 9.92 3.34 3.61
CA GLY A 42 11.02 2.85 4.43
C GLY A 42 11.41 1.43 4.07
N HIS A 43 10.43 0.54 3.92
CA HIS A 43 10.62 -0.87 3.56
C HIS A 43 11.34 -1.06 2.23
N VAL A 44 10.99 -0.31 1.18
CA VAL A 44 11.70 -0.41 -0.12
C VAL A 44 13.15 0.06 0.00
N VAL A 45 13.44 1.04 0.87
CA VAL A 45 14.82 1.44 1.18
C VAL A 45 15.54 0.34 1.95
N LEU A 46 14.90 -0.26 2.96
CA LEU A 46 15.49 -1.31 3.78
C LEU A 46 15.82 -2.54 2.94
N VAL A 47 14.86 -3.05 2.16
CA VAL A 47 15.08 -4.21 1.29
C VAL A 47 15.99 -3.87 0.11
N GLY A 48 15.91 -2.64 -0.39
CA GLY A 48 16.77 -2.13 -1.47
C GLY A 48 18.24 -1.99 -1.10
N SER A 49 18.60 -2.08 0.19
CA SER A 49 20.00 -2.14 0.62
C SER A 49 20.77 -3.32 0.00
N ILE A 50 20.07 -4.40 -0.40
CA ILE A 50 20.67 -5.54 -1.13
C ILE A 50 21.34 -5.12 -2.44
N LEU A 51 20.94 -3.99 -3.05
CA LEU A 51 21.59 -3.46 -4.24
C LEU A 51 23.05 -3.10 -4.00
N THR A 52 23.43 -2.84 -2.74
CA THR A 52 24.81 -2.58 -2.29
C THR A 52 25.57 -3.85 -1.91
N GLY A 53 25.00 -5.03 -2.15
CA GLY A 53 25.57 -6.33 -1.79
C GLY A 53 25.01 -6.90 -0.48
N GLU A 54 25.27 -8.18 -0.24
CA GLU A 54 24.84 -8.90 0.97
C GLU A 54 25.31 -8.18 2.23
N ARG A 55 26.56 -7.69 2.24
CA ARG A 55 27.13 -6.95 3.36
C ARG A 55 26.32 -5.71 3.76
N GLY A 56 25.80 -4.96 2.78
CA GLY A 56 25.01 -3.76 3.05
C GLY A 56 23.63 -4.10 3.62
N PHE A 57 23.02 -5.16 3.11
CA PHE A 57 21.74 -5.68 3.60
C PHE A 57 21.88 -6.22 5.02
N ASP A 58 22.85 -7.09 5.26
CA ASP A 58 23.06 -7.73 6.56
C ASP A 58 23.46 -6.72 7.63
N TRP A 59 24.27 -5.71 7.28
CA TRP A 59 24.59 -4.61 8.20
C TRP A 59 23.34 -3.87 8.67
N LEU A 60 22.44 -3.54 7.73
CA LEU A 60 21.20 -2.83 8.03
C LEU A 60 20.24 -3.71 8.83
N ALA A 61 20.10 -4.98 8.46
CA ALA A 61 19.25 -5.94 9.15
C ALA A 61 19.73 -6.19 10.58
N THR A 62 21.03 -6.43 10.76
CA THR A 62 21.67 -6.59 12.08
C THR A 62 21.48 -5.34 12.94
N MET A 63 21.64 -4.14 12.37
CA MET A 63 21.33 -2.88 13.07
C MET A 63 19.87 -2.84 13.56
N LEU A 64 18.90 -3.30 12.78
CA LEU A 64 17.51 -3.32 13.23
C LEU A 64 17.25 -4.36 14.32
N GLU A 65 18.03 -5.45 14.34
CA GLU A 65 17.91 -6.53 15.32
C GLU A 65 18.61 -6.22 16.63
N ASP A 66 19.85 -5.73 16.59
CA ASP A 66 20.65 -5.38 17.77
C ASP A 66 20.00 -4.27 18.60
N TYR A 67 19.33 -3.32 17.94
CA TYR A 67 18.58 -2.25 18.59
C TYR A 67 17.12 -2.64 18.91
N TYR A 68 16.73 -3.89 18.69
CA TYR A 68 15.37 -4.40 18.91
C TYR A 68 14.28 -3.57 18.20
N ILE A 69 14.58 -3.06 17.01
CA ILE A 69 13.64 -2.28 16.19
C ILE A 69 12.75 -3.22 15.37
N ALA A 70 13.29 -4.31 14.83
CA ALA A 70 12.57 -5.21 13.92
C ALA A 70 11.34 -5.89 14.57
N GLN A 71 11.50 -6.42 15.78
CA GLN A 71 10.49 -7.21 16.51
C GLN A 71 9.23 -6.39 16.87
N PRO A 72 9.31 -5.21 17.52
CA PRO A 72 8.14 -4.38 17.74
C PRO A 72 7.58 -3.84 16.42
N THR A 73 8.43 -3.53 15.44
CA THR A 73 7.98 -3.03 14.14
C THR A 73 7.08 -4.03 13.44
N VAL A 74 7.45 -5.32 13.37
CA VAL A 74 6.61 -6.32 12.69
C VAL A 74 5.23 -6.47 13.36
N LEU A 75 5.17 -6.44 14.70
CA LEU A 75 3.90 -6.53 15.44
C LEU A 75 3.01 -5.30 15.22
N VAL A 76 3.62 -4.10 15.23
CA VAL A 76 2.91 -2.84 14.97
C VAL A 76 2.38 -2.79 13.54
N ILE A 77 3.22 -3.13 12.56
CA ILE A 77 2.82 -3.11 11.14
C ILE A 77 1.77 -4.17 10.85
N PHE A 78 1.89 -5.37 11.41
CA PHE A 78 0.86 -6.41 11.30
C PHE A 78 -0.48 -5.92 11.85
N SER A 79 -0.47 -5.28 13.02
CA SER A 79 -1.67 -4.71 13.65
C SER A 79 -2.26 -3.57 12.81
N LEU A 80 -1.41 -2.65 12.33
CA LEU A 80 -1.83 -1.54 11.48
C LEU A 80 -2.41 -2.04 10.15
N PHE A 81 -1.85 -3.08 9.57
CA PHE A 81 -2.35 -3.72 8.36
C PHE A 81 -3.78 -4.25 8.56
N LEU A 82 -4.02 -4.99 9.64
CA LEU A 82 -5.36 -5.50 9.96
C LEU A 82 -6.36 -4.37 10.27
N ILE A 83 -5.95 -3.37 11.05
CA ILE A 83 -6.78 -2.19 11.33
C ILE A 83 -7.12 -1.47 10.03
N HIS A 84 -6.14 -1.24 9.17
CA HIS A 84 -6.37 -0.60 7.88
C HIS A 84 -7.35 -1.41 7.02
N ALA A 85 -7.12 -2.71 6.87
CA ALA A 85 -7.97 -3.61 6.09
C ALA A 85 -9.42 -3.60 6.62
N ALA A 86 -9.62 -3.73 7.94
CA ALA A 86 -10.93 -3.76 8.56
C ALA A 86 -11.70 -2.45 8.34
N PHE A 87 -11.05 -1.29 8.52
CA PHE A 87 -11.70 0.01 8.35
C PHE A 87 -11.89 0.39 6.88
N ALA A 88 -10.97 0.03 6.00
CA ALA A 88 -11.09 0.22 4.56
C ALA A 88 -12.18 -0.68 3.96
N ALA A 89 -12.33 -1.92 4.43
CA ALA A 89 -13.35 -2.86 3.95
C ALA A 89 -14.78 -2.34 4.13
N ARG A 90 -15.01 -1.46 5.12
CA ARG A 90 -16.31 -0.78 5.32
C ARG A 90 -16.75 0.07 4.12
N LYS A 91 -15.79 0.49 3.28
CA LYS A 91 -16.03 1.27 2.06
C LYS A 91 -16.35 0.38 0.85
N ILE A 92 -16.19 -0.94 0.98
CA ILE A 92 -16.43 -1.91 -0.08
C ILE A 92 -17.89 -2.39 0.02
N PRO A 93 -18.68 -2.37 -1.07
CA PRO A 93 -20.04 -2.88 -1.03
C PRO A 93 -20.06 -4.38 -0.72
N ALA A 94 -20.79 -4.74 0.33
CA ALA A 94 -20.90 -6.12 0.78
C ALA A 94 -21.81 -6.94 -0.16
N GLN A 95 -22.82 -6.32 -0.77
CA GLN A 95 -23.82 -7.05 -1.55
C GLN A 95 -23.32 -7.39 -2.96
N LEU A 96 -23.54 -8.62 -3.39
CA LEU A 96 -23.19 -9.07 -4.75
C LEU A 96 -23.86 -8.23 -5.85
N ARG A 97 -25.08 -7.73 -5.60
CA ARG A 97 -25.80 -6.84 -6.53
C ARG A 97 -25.06 -5.52 -6.73
N GLU A 98 -24.58 -4.91 -5.65
CA GLU A 98 -23.80 -3.67 -5.69
C GLU A 98 -22.44 -3.88 -6.36
N ARG A 99 -21.76 -5.00 -6.06
CA ARG A 99 -20.51 -5.39 -6.74
C ARG A 99 -20.69 -5.55 -8.25
N LYS A 100 -21.78 -6.20 -8.69
CA LYS A 100 -22.12 -6.33 -10.12
C LYS A 100 -22.35 -4.97 -10.78
N ARG A 101 -23.05 -4.05 -10.11
CA ARG A 101 -23.26 -2.68 -10.61
C ARG A 101 -21.93 -1.93 -10.74
N ILE A 102 -21.03 -2.02 -9.76
CA ILE A 102 -19.69 -1.40 -9.85
C ILE A 102 -18.88 -1.98 -11.00
N LEU A 103 -18.95 -3.28 -11.24
CA LEU A 103 -18.27 -3.90 -12.39
C LEU A 103 -18.84 -3.44 -13.74
N GLN A 104 -20.17 -3.29 -13.83
CA GLN A 104 -20.82 -2.71 -15.01
C GLN A 104 -20.41 -1.25 -15.22
N LEU A 105 -20.39 -0.46 -14.14
CA LEU A 105 -19.92 0.93 -14.14
C LEU A 105 -18.45 1.01 -14.58
N ALA A 106 -17.58 0.15 -14.06
CA ALA A 106 -16.16 0.11 -14.45
C ALA A 106 -15.99 -0.14 -15.96
N LYS A 107 -16.77 -1.08 -16.51
CA LYS A 107 -16.78 -1.37 -17.96
C LYS A 107 -17.29 -0.16 -18.75
N GLY A 108 -18.36 0.50 -18.28
CA GLY A 108 -18.90 1.72 -18.88
C GLY A 108 -17.89 2.87 -18.88
N LEU A 109 -17.25 3.14 -17.75
CA LEU A 109 -16.23 4.17 -17.59
C LEU A 109 -15.06 3.95 -18.56
N ASN A 110 -14.48 2.74 -18.60
CA ASN A 110 -13.37 2.43 -19.50
C ASN A 110 -13.75 2.60 -20.99
N ARG A 111 -15.01 2.30 -21.36
CA ARG A 111 -15.52 2.45 -22.73
C ARG A 111 -15.84 3.90 -23.09
N SER A 112 -16.31 4.71 -22.15
CA SER A 112 -16.78 6.09 -22.38
C SER A 112 -15.71 7.02 -22.98
N GLY A 113 -14.42 6.73 -22.80
CA GLY A 113 -13.33 7.52 -23.37
C GLY A 113 -12.83 7.08 -24.75
N ARG A 114 -13.33 5.95 -25.28
CA ARG A 114 -12.85 5.32 -26.51
C ARG A 114 -13.58 5.81 -27.77
N GLU A 115 -14.66 6.56 -27.62
CA GLU A 115 -15.34 7.20 -28.74
C GLU A 115 -14.45 8.36 -29.25
N LYS A 116 -13.83 8.16 -30.42
CA LYS A 116 -13.06 9.20 -31.11
C LYS A 116 -14.04 10.14 -31.80
N VAL A 117 -14.60 11.08 -31.05
CA VAL A 117 -15.41 12.17 -31.62
C VAL A 117 -14.46 13.21 -32.21
N ALA A 118 -14.62 13.55 -33.49
CA ALA A 118 -13.77 14.52 -34.19
C ALA A 118 -13.79 15.93 -33.54
N THR A 119 -14.86 16.27 -32.82
CA THR A 119 -15.06 17.55 -32.12
C THR A 119 -14.63 17.52 -30.64
N ARG A 120 -13.81 16.54 -30.23
CA ARG A 120 -13.41 16.38 -28.83
C ARG A 120 -12.56 17.55 -28.33
N THR A 121 -13.12 18.36 -27.43
CA THR A 121 -12.42 19.42 -26.70
C THR A 121 -12.04 18.98 -25.27
N GLU A 122 -11.36 19.85 -24.51
CA GLU A 122 -11.10 19.64 -23.08
C GLU A 122 -12.39 19.44 -22.26
N TYR A 123 -13.49 20.05 -22.71
CA TYR A 123 -14.79 20.09 -22.04
C TYR A 123 -15.82 19.07 -22.57
N SER A 124 -15.40 18.11 -23.41
CA SER A 124 -16.32 17.10 -23.96
C SER A 124 -16.89 16.19 -22.86
N PRO A 125 -18.21 15.94 -22.84
CA PRO A 125 -18.91 15.23 -21.76
C PRO A 125 -18.58 13.72 -21.67
N PHE A 126 -17.94 13.14 -22.69
CA PHE A 126 -17.63 11.71 -22.75
C PHE A 126 -16.19 11.41 -22.32
N ARG A 127 -15.89 11.63 -21.05
CA ARG A 127 -14.61 11.22 -20.44
C ARG A 127 -14.83 10.19 -19.33
N PRO A 128 -14.01 9.14 -19.24
CA PRO A 128 -13.98 8.27 -18.07
C PRO A 128 -13.69 9.13 -16.85
N HIS A 129 -14.52 9.04 -15.82
CA HIS A 129 -14.23 9.68 -14.54
C HIS A 129 -13.06 8.94 -13.87
N VAL A 130 -11.84 9.48 -14.07
CA VAL A 130 -10.57 8.85 -13.66
C VAL A 130 -10.56 8.53 -12.18
N GLU A 131 -11.04 9.44 -11.34
CA GLU A 131 -11.13 9.25 -9.88
C GLU A 131 -11.94 8.02 -9.49
N SER A 132 -13.06 7.77 -10.18
CA SER A 132 -13.88 6.58 -9.94
C SER A 132 -13.15 5.30 -10.36
N LEU A 133 -12.40 5.35 -11.46
CA LEU A 133 -11.58 4.20 -11.90
C LEU A 133 -10.45 3.92 -10.91
N LEU A 134 -9.74 4.95 -10.43
CA LEU A 134 -8.66 4.83 -9.44
C LEU A 134 -9.17 4.22 -8.13
N TRP A 135 -10.38 4.60 -7.69
CA TRP A 135 -11.00 3.98 -6.51
C TRP A 135 -11.31 2.49 -6.72
N ILE A 136 -11.87 2.10 -7.86
CA ILE A 136 -12.16 0.69 -8.18
C ILE A 136 -10.86 -0.13 -8.20
N TRP A 137 -9.83 0.43 -8.79
CA TRP A 137 -8.51 -0.15 -8.84
C TRP A 137 -7.90 -0.33 -7.45
N GLN A 138 -8.03 0.66 -6.57
CA GLN A 138 -7.56 0.54 -5.21
C GLN A 138 -8.29 -0.55 -4.41
N VAL A 139 -9.59 -0.73 -4.63
CA VAL A 139 -10.32 -1.87 -4.05
C VAL A 139 -9.74 -3.19 -4.54
N ARG A 140 -9.48 -3.32 -5.85
CA ARG A 140 -8.92 -4.55 -6.43
C ARG A 140 -7.54 -4.88 -5.88
N THR A 141 -6.62 -3.92 -5.89
CA THR A 141 -5.28 -4.12 -5.34
C THR A 141 -5.33 -4.37 -3.84
N GLY A 142 -6.22 -3.70 -3.09
CA GLY A 142 -6.43 -3.94 -1.67
C GLY A 142 -6.83 -5.38 -1.35
N MET A 143 -7.69 -5.99 -2.18
CA MET A 143 -8.06 -7.40 -2.02
C MET A 143 -6.90 -8.36 -2.30
N VAL A 144 -6.06 -8.07 -3.30
CA VAL A 144 -4.86 -8.87 -3.59
C VAL A 144 -3.84 -8.75 -2.46
N ILE A 145 -3.59 -7.52 -2.00
CA ILE A 145 -2.71 -7.21 -0.88
C ILE A 145 -3.19 -7.88 0.40
N LEU A 146 -4.51 -7.96 0.64
CA LEU A 146 -5.04 -8.65 1.82
C LEU A 146 -4.57 -10.12 1.86
N VAL A 147 -4.46 -10.79 0.71
CA VAL A 147 -4.01 -12.18 0.65
C VAL A 147 -2.47 -12.25 0.66
N LEU A 148 -1.83 -11.64 -0.33
CA LEU A 148 -0.38 -11.74 -0.52
C LEU A 148 0.40 -11.01 0.58
N GLY A 149 -0.09 -9.85 1.00
CA GLY A 149 0.48 -9.09 2.12
C GLY A 149 0.34 -9.81 3.45
N SER A 150 -0.78 -10.49 3.70
CA SER A 150 -0.90 -11.34 4.91
C SER A 150 0.10 -12.49 4.90
N PHE A 151 0.22 -13.19 3.77
CA PHE A 151 1.23 -14.25 3.61
C PHE A 151 2.65 -13.72 3.87
N HIS A 152 3.01 -12.61 3.23
CA HIS A 152 4.31 -11.96 3.42
C HIS A 152 4.53 -11.56 4.88
N LEU A 153 3.58 -10.86 5.52
CA LEU A 153 3.72 -10.42 6.91
C LEU A 153 3.84 -11.59 7.90
N ILE A 154 3.13 -12.71 7.67
CA ILE A 154 3.26 -13.91 8.50
C ILE A 154 4.65 -14.54 8.34
N LEU A 155 5.13 -14.64 7.09
CA LEU A 155 6.46 -15.19 6.79
C LEU A 155 7.55 -14.38 7.52
N LEU A 156 7.53 -13.06 7.34
CA LEU A 156 8.51 -12.16 7.95
C LEU A 156 8.36 -12.08 9.47
N ALA A 157 7.14 -12.13 10.01
CA ALA A 157 6.94 -12.23 11.45
C ALA A 157 7.54 -13.52 12.01
N THR A 158 7.45 -14.63 11.28
CA THR A 158 8.08 -15.88 11.70
C THR A 158 9.60 -15.73 11.72
N ASP A 159 10.20 -15.17 10.66
CA ASP A 159 11.65 -14.97 10.61
C ASP A 159 12.14 -14.02 11.72
N ILE A 160 11.48 -12.87 11.92
CA ILE A 160 11.88 -11.86 12.92
C ILE A 160 11.65 -12.32 14.36
N LEU A 161 10.58 -13.08 14.63
CA LEU A 161 10.21 -13.49 15.99
C LEU A 161 10.81 -14.83 16.40
N THR A 162 11.24 -15.68 15.47
CA THR A 162 11.86 -16.98 15.80
C THR A 162 13.10 -16.85 16.69
N PRO A 163 14.01 -15.87 16.49
CA PRO A 163 15.15 -15.65 17.40
C PRO A 163 14.74 -15.38 18.86
N LEU A 164 13.51 -14.90 19.12
CA LEU A 164 13.01 -14.71 20.50
C LEU A 164 12.68 -16.03 21.20
N PHE A 165 12.48 -17.11 20.44
CA PHE A 165 11.99 -18.40 20.94
C PHE A 165 12.87 -19.60 20.53
N GLY A 166 13.99 -19.38 19.81
CA GLY A 166 14.87 -20.43 19.29
C GLY A 166 16.17 -19.89 18.67
N THR A 167 16.92 -20.77 17.98
CA THR A 167 18.22 -20.46 17.35
C THR A 167 18.11 -20.19 15.85
N GLY A 168 17.11 -19.41 15.43
CA GLY A 168 16.98 -18.98 14.03
C GLY A 168 17.87 -17.78 13.72
N ALA A 169 18.36 -17.67 12.49
CA ALA A 169 18.81 -16.39 11.95
C ALA A 169 17.59 -15.48 11.79
N GLY A 170 17.75 -14.19 12.08
CA GLY A 170 16.71 -13.19 11.85
C GLY A 170 16.55 -12.88 10.36
N ILE A 171 16.46 -11.61 9.99
CA ILE A 171 16.50 -11.17 8.59
C ILE A 171 17.95 -11.15 8.13
N ASP A 172 18.28 -11.96 7.12
CA ASP A 172 19.57 -11.95 6.45
C ASP A 172 19.42 -12.06 4.92
N ALA A 173 20.49 -11.67 4.21
CA ALA A 173 20.52 -11.65 2.76
C ALA A 173 20.41 -13.04 2.15
N ALA A 174 21.11 -14.03 2.70
CA ALA A 174 21.17 -15.39 2.16
C ALA A 174 19.80 -16.06 2.18
N THR A 175 19.12 -16.05 3.33
CA THR A 175 17.75 -16.57 3.50
C THR A 175 16.76 -15.83 2.60
N SER A 176 16.92 -14.51 2.45
CA SER A 176 16.07 -13.69 1.59
C SER A 176 16.22 -14.06 0.11
N VAL A 177 17.45 -14.20 -0.38
CA VAL A 177 17.75 -14.59 -1.76
C VAL A 177 17.30 -16.02 -2.03
N GLU A 178 17.56 -16.96 -1.12
CA GLU A 178 17.17 -18.37 -1.26
C GLU A 178 15.65 -18.48 -1.49
N ARG A 179 14.83 -17.85 -0.64
CA ARG A 179 13.37 -17.94 -0.75
C ARG A 179 12.82 -17.24 -1.99
N VAL A 180 13.39 -16.10 -2.36
CA VAL A 180 12.93 -15.34 -3.55
C VAL A 180 13.28 -16.07 -4.84
N SER A 181 14.53 -16.53 -4.98
CA SER A 181 14.99 -17.31 -6.12
C SER A 181 14.28 -18.66 -6.26
N ALA A 182 13.94 -19.32 -5.13
CA ALA A 182 13.18 -20.57 -5.12
C ALA A 182 11.72 -20.44 -5.60
N GLY A 183 11.20 -19.22 -5.78
CA GLY A 183 9.89 -18.99 -6.40
C GLY A 183 9.06 -17.86 -5.80
N LEU A 184 9.47 -17.26 -4.67
CA LEU A 184 8.74 -16.12 -4.11
C LEU A 184 8.86 -14.84 -4.94
N TRP A 185 9.73 -14.80 -5.95
CA TRP A 185 9.80 -13.67 -6.88
C TRP A 185 8.44 -13.36 -7.53
N LEU A 186 7.64 -14.37 -7.87
CA LEU A 186 6.34 -14.17 -8.54
C LEU A 186 5.28 -13.52 -7.63
N PRO A 187 4.96 -14.07 -6.44
CA PRO A 187 4.04 -13.39 -5.53
C PRO A 187 4.56 -12.02 -5.10
N TYR A 188 5.88 -11.83 -4.97
CA TYR A 188 6.46 -10.51 -4.65
C TYR A 188 6.37 -9.51 -5.82
N ALA A 189 6.49 -9.95 -7.07
CA ALA A 189 6.26 -9.07 -8.23
C ALA A 189 4.82 -8.57 -8.27
N VAL A 190 3.85 -9.45 -8.01
CA VAL A 190 2.42 -9.08 -7.94
C VAL A 190 2.15 -8.17 -6.74
N LEU A 191 2.73 -8.50 -5.57
CA LEU A 191 2.57 -7.71 -4.35
C LEU A 191 3.18 -6.32 -4.52
N LEU A 192 4.39 -6.20 -5.08
CA LEU A 192 5.06 -4.94 -5.39
C LEU A 192 4.16 -4.03 -6.25
N LEU A 193 3.66 -4.55 -7.37
CA LEU A 193 2.80 -3.76 -8.25
C LEU A 193 1.50 -3.35 -7.55
N CYS A 194 0.88 -4.27 -6.80
CA CYS A 194 -0.38 -3.98 -6.12
C CYS A 194 -0.20 -2.96 -4.99
N VAL A 195 0.79 -3.12 -4.13
CA VAL A 195 1.03 -2.26 -2.97
C VAL A 195 1.44 -0.87 -3.40
N GLU A 196 2.31 -0.76 -4.40
CA GLU A 196 2.77 0.53 -4.92
C GLU A 196 1.61 1.32 -5.53
N PHE A 197 0.81 0.66 -6.37
CA PHE A 197 -0.38 1.29 -6.94
C PHE A 197 -1.44 1.63 -5.89
N HIS A 198 -1.64 0.77 -4.88
CA HIS A 198 -2.58 1.03 -3.79
C HIS A 198 -2.15 2.22 -2.93
N ALA A 199 -0.86 2.29 -2.58
CA ALA A 199 -0.28 3.34 -1.76
C ALA A 199 -0.29 4.69 -2.50
N SER A 200 0.19 4.72 -3.75
CA SER A 200 0.28 5.95 -4.55
C SER A 200 -1.10 6.59 -4.79
N ILE A 201 -2.09 5.81 -5.22
CA ILE A 201 -3.47 6.30 -5.34
C ILE A 201 -4.04 6.67 -3.97
N GLY A 202 -3.78 5.87 -2.94
CA GLY A 202 -4.26 6.09 -1.58
C GLY A 202 -3.80 7.43 -1.02
N LEU A 203 -2.50 7.73 -1.16
CA LEU A 203 -1.89 8.99 -0.74
C LEU A 203 -2.42 10.17 -1.53
N TYR A 204 -2.51 10.06 -2.86
CA TYR A 204 -3.11 11.10 -3.70
C TYR A 204 -4.52 11.46 -3.24
N ARG A 205 -5.40 10.46 -3.08
CA ARG A 205 -6.78 10.70 -2.65
C ARG A 205 -6.87 11.19 -1.22
N LEU A 206 -5.99 10.73 -0.32
CA LEU A 206 -5.93 11.22 1.05
C LEU A 206 -5.57 12.71 1.06
N ALA A 207 -4.54 13.11 0.31
CA ALA A 207 -4.11 14.49 0.21
C ALA A 207 -5.22 15.40 -0.34
N ILE A 208 -5.88 15.01 -1.44
CA ILE A 208 -7.01 15.78 -1.99
C ILE A 208 -8.16 15.86 -0.99
N LYS A 209 -8.52 14.75 -0.35
CA LYS A 209 -9.63 14.69 0.62
C LYS A 209 -9.43 15.65 1.80
N TRP A 210 -8.19 15.87 2.22
CA TRP A 210 -7.84 16.72 3.35
C TRP A 210 -7.32 18.11 2.93
N GLY A 211 -7.60 18.53 1.69
CA GLY A 211 -7.42 19.92 1.27
C GLY A 211 -6.03 20.29 0.77
N ALA A 212 -5.19 19.32 0.39
CA ALA A 212 -3.90 19.63 -0.25
C ALA A 212 -4.07 20.39 -1.59
N ASP A 213 -5.26 20.32 -2.20
CA ASP A 213 -5.61 21.09 -3.39
C ASP A 213 -5.79 22.60 -3.14
N LEU A 214 -5.78 23.04 -1.88
CA LEU A 214 -5.67 24.45 -1.50
C LEU A 214 -4.24 24.99 -1.63
N TRP A 215 -3.23 24.10 -1.63
CA TRP A 215 -1.81 24.46 -1.67
C TRP A 215 -1.13 24.07 -2.98
N MET A 216 -1.60 23.01 -3.65
CA MET A 216 -1.03 22.53 -4.91
C MET A 216 -2.13 22.17 -5.90
N SER A 217 -1.93 22.48 -7.18
CA SER A 217 -2.89 22.06 -8.21
C SER A 217 -2.99 20.53 -8.29
N ARG A 218 -4.18 19.99 -8.57
CA ARG A 218 -4.39 18.53 -8.76
C ARG A 218 -3.48 17.94 -9.83
N LYS A 219 -3.20 18.71 -10.88
CA LYS A 219 -2.28 18.35 -11.96
C LYS A 219 -0.84 18.19 -11.44
N THR A 220 -0.40 19.09 -10.57
CA THR A 220 0.92 19.00 -9.92
C THR A 220 0.99 17.78 -9.02
N MET A 221 -0.03 17.56 -8.18
CA MET A 221 -0.07 16.40 -7.28
C MET A 221 -0.03 15.07 -8.03
N HIS A 222 -0.77 14.94 -9.13
CA HIS A 222 -0.69 13.76 -9.99
C HIS A 222 0.69 13.52 -10.58
N ARG A 223 1.39 14.57 -11.02
CA ARG A 223 2.76 14.42 -11.54
C ARG A 223 3.72 13.97 -10.45
N VAL A 224 3.63 14.56 -9.26
CA VAL A 224 4.47 14.17 -8.11
C VAL A 224 4.21 12.72 -7.75
N GLU A 225 2.95 12.31 -7.65
CA GLU A 225 2.57 10.92 -7.39
C GLU A 225 3.10 9.96 -8.47
N GLN A 226 2.99 10.32 -9.76
CA GLN A 226 3.54 9.50 -10.84
C GLN A 226 5.06 9.35 -10.78
N ILE A 227 5.78 10.42 -10.43
CA ILE A 227 7.24 10.35 -10.29
C ILE A 227 7.60 9.40 -9.14
N ILE A 228 6.97 9.58 -7.98
CA ILE A 228 7.19 8.70 -6.82
C ILE A 228 6.86 7.25 -7.19
N PHE A 229 5.72 7.02 -7.84
CA PHE A 229 5.28 5.70 -8.27
C PHE A 229 6.33 5.01 -9.14
N TRP A 230 6.83 5.67 -10.19
CA TRP A 230 7.82 5.06 -11.08
C TRP A 230 9.18 4.87 -10.43
N VAL A 231 9.59 5.77 -9.54
CA VAL A 231 10.85 5.64 -8.79
C VAL A 231 10.77 4.45 -7.84
N VAL A 232 9.73 4.35 -7.02
CA VAL A 232 9.58 3.26 -6.05
C VAL A 232 9.35 1.92 -6.76
N LEU A 233 8.54 1.90 -7.81
CA LEU A 233 8.33 0.69 -8.62
C LEU A 233 9.61 0.23 -9.32
N GLY A 234 10.38 1.18 -9.87
CA GLY A 234 11.67 0.90 -10.50
C GLY A 234 12.68 0.34 -9.49
N LEU A 235 12.86 1.03 -8.35
CA LEU A 235 13.74 0.60 -7.27
C LEU A 235 13.35 -0.79 -6.73
N GLY A 236 12.07 -0.99 -6.42
CA GLY A 236 11.56 -2.28 -5.96
C GLY A 236 11.70 -3.38 -7.02
N GLY A 237 11.53 -3.05 -8.30
CA GLY A 237 11.71 -3.97 -9.42
C GLY A 237 13.16 -4.44 -9.55
N VAL A 238 14.12 -3.50 -9.54
CA VAL A 238 15.57 -3.82 -9.57
C VAL A 238 15.94 -4.65 -8.34
N THR A 239 15.47 -4.27 -7.16
CA THR A 239 15.67 -5.01 -5.90
C THR A 239 15.17 -6.45 -6.01
N LEU A 240 13.97 -6.64 -6.56
CA LEU A 240 13.38 -7.97 -6.74
C LEU A 240 14.16 -8.82 -7.74
N ILE A 241 14.68 -8.23 -8.81
CA ILE A 241 15.51 -8.92 -9.81
C ILE A 241 16.81 -9.44 -9.16
N VAL A 242 17.44 -8.62 -8.30
CA VAL A 242 18.63 -9.04 -7.54
C VAL A 242 18.28 -10.16 -6.58
N LEU A 243 17.22 -10.03 -5.78
CA LEU A 243 16.78 -11.08 -4.86
C LEU A 243 16.35 -12.38 -5.57
N ALA A 244 15.86 -12.29 -6.81
CA ALA A 244 15.54 -13.45 -7.63
C ALA A 244 16.79 -14.17 -8.18
N GLY A 245 18.00 -13.61 -7.98
CA GLY A 245 19.26 -14.16 -8.48
C GLY A 245 19.45 -13.97 -9.98
N TRP A 246 18.73 -13.03 -10.60
CA TRP A 246 18.82 -12.78 -12.05
C TRP A 246 19.86 -11.71 -12.42
N MET A 247 20.37 -10.99 -11.42
CA MET A 247 21.34 -9.91 -11.61
C MET A 247 22.15 -9.75 -10.32
N ASP A 248 23.46 -9.53 -10.47
CA ASP A 248 24.32 -9.20 -9.34
C ASP A 248 23.97 -7.80 -8.76
N PRO A 249 24.21 -7.56 -7.46
CA PRO A 249 23.99 -6.26 -6.84
C PRO A 249 24.79 -5.15 -7.55
N PRO A 250 24.12 -4.19 -8.23
CA PRO A 250 24.80 -3.25 -9.12
C PRO A 250 25.65 -2.20 -8.37
N LEU A 251 25.43 -2.06 -7.06
CA LEU A 251 26.13 -1.10 -6.20
C LEU A 251 27.06 -1.79 -5.20
N ALA A 252 27.36 -3.09 -5.36
CA ALA A 252 28.27 -3.84 -4.47
C ALA A 252 29.64 -3.16 -4.32
N PHE A 253 30.15 -2.58 -5.41
CA PHE A 253 31.44 -1.87 -5.45
C PHE A 253 31.56 -0.72 -4.43
N LEU A 254 30.45 -0.12 -3.99
CA LEU A 254 30.45 0.94 -2.97
C LEU A 254 30.94 0.44 -1.61
N LEU A 255 30.73 -0.85 -1.35
CA LEU A 255 31.07 -1.49 -0.10
C LEU A 255 32.32 -2.37 -0.26
N ASP A 256 32.50 -3.03 -1.39
CA ASP A 256 33.67 -3.90 -1.62
C ASP A 256 35.01 -3.14 -1.62
N GLY A 257 35.01 -1.84 -1.94
CA GLY A 257 36.22 -1.00 -1.94
C GLY A 257 36.65 -0.43 -0.58
N ALA A 258 35.89 -0.65 0.50
CA ALA A 258 36.18 -0.06 1.82
C ALA A 258 37.23 -0.83 2.66
N SER A 259 37.85 -1.87 2.09
CA SER A 259 38.91 -2.67 2.72
C SER A 259 40.29 -2.36 2.15
N THR A 260 40.76 -1.13 2.35
CA THR A 260 42.19 -0.75 2.24
C THR A 260 42.61 0.02 3.48
#